data_AF-A0A9D9VE28-F1
#
_entry.id   AF-A0A9D9VE28-F1
#
_cell.length_a   1.000
_cell.length_b   1.000
_cell.length_c   1.000
_cell.angle_alpha   90.00
_cell.angle_beta   90.00
_cell.angle_gamma   90.00
#
_symmetry.space_group_name_H-M   'P 1'
#
loop_
_entity.id
_entity.type
_entity.pdbx_description
1 polymer ?
#
loop_
_entity_poly.entity_id
_entity_poly.type
_entity_poly.pdbx_seq_one_letter_code
_entity_poly.pdbx_strand_id
1 'polypeptide(L)'
;MKKIVIMLLATFAVFALGGCSEETLDYNNPDVELFVKQLKTGKYNTKNEKGLVEVPNFTEKDIPSLLKYAEDLDVISSFPSAYNGNSGKIRLGECMLWIVESIRLGFPASLGCKMVRANAPNYEALYFLSNEEVLDAAARYQRWWESRQYPRTTWTIDPCYNEPLCGSGYRWW
;
A
#
# COMPACT_ATOMS: atom_id res chain seq x y z
N MET A 1 43.98 5.82 34.35
CA MET A 1 43.36 6.57 33.22
C MET A 1 43.27 5.76 31.93
N LYS A 2 44.36 5.14 31.41
CA LYS A 2 44.30 4.34 30.16
C LYS A 2 43.28 3.19 30.16
N LYS A 3 43.12 2.45 31.26
CA LYS A 3 42.15 1.33 31.36
C LYS A 3 40.68 1.78 31.30
N ILE A 4 40.37 2.97 31.82
CA ILE A 4 39.01 3.55 31.82
C ILE A 4 38.67 4.05 30.42
N VAL A 5 39.62 4.67 29.71
CA VAL A 5 39.47 5.08 28.31
C VAL A 5 39.27 3.87 27.38
N ILE A 6 39.98 2.77 27.61
CA ILE A 6 39.82 1.52 26.83
C ILE A 6 38.45 0.87 27.11
N MET A 7 37.97 0.87 28.36
CA MET A 7 36.62 0.37 28.67
C MET A 7 35.52 1.22 28.03
N LEU A 8 35.65 2.56 28.05
CA LEU A 8 34.70 3.49 27.41
C LEU A 8 34.68 3.34 25.88
N LEU A 9 35.84 3.13 25.24
CA LEU A 9 35.90 2.84 23.80
C LEU A 9 35.27 1.49 23.45
N ALA A 10 35.46 0.47 24.28
CA ALA A 10 34.89 -0.86 24.06
C ALA A 10 33.37 -0.85 24.19
N THR A 11 32.80 -0.09 25.13
CA THR A 11 31.34 0.06 25.28
C THR A 11 30.70 0.85 24.14
N PHE A 12 31.41 1.83 23.56
CA PHE A 12 30.91 2.59 22.40
C PHE A 12 30.93 1.74 21.12
N ALA A 13 31.90 0.82 20.98
CA ALA A 13 31.97 -0.11 19.86
C ALA A 13 30.85 -1.16 19.86
N VAL A 14 30.38 -1.59 21.05
CA VAL A 14 29.25 -2.54 21.16
C VAL A 14 27.92 -1.88 20.75
N PHE A 15 27.73 -0.60 21.03
CA PHE A 15 26.56 0.16 20.55
C PHE A 15 26.61 0.46 19.04
N ALA A 16 27.81 0.62 18.47
CA ALA A 16 27.98 0.86 17.03
C ALA A 16 27.81 -0.40 16.15
N LEU A 17 27.92 -1.60 16.75
CA LEU A 17 27.79 -2.89 16.04
C LEU A 17 26.39 -3.51 16.13
N GLY A 18 25.43 -2.84 16.78
CA GLY A 18 24.01 -3.13 16.62
C GLY A 18 23.52 -2.68 15.24
N GLY A 19 24.10 -3.22 14.18
CA GLY A 19 23.63 -3.01 12.83
C GLY A 19 22.17 -3.44 12.76
N CYS A 20 21.29 -2.53 12.34
CA CYS A 20 19.95 -2.90 11.87
C CYS A 20 20.13 -3.95 10.78
N SER A 21 19.95 -5.23 11.12
CA SER A 21 19.68 -6.24 10.11
C SER A 21 18.43 -5.77 9.37
N GLU A 22 18.56 -5.47 8.09
CA GLU A 22 17.40 -5.16 7.27
C GLU A 22 16.54 -6.42 7.20
N GLU A 23 15.39 -6.38 7.88
CA GLU A 23 14.42 -7.46 7.84
C GLU A 23 13.97 -7.66 6.39
N THR A 24 14.15 -8.87 5.88
CA THR A 24 13.75 -9.26 4.53
C THR A 24 12.26 -9.55 4.51
N LEU A 25 11.53 -8.95 3.57
CA LEU A 25 10.09 -9.20 3.40
C LEU A 25 9.86 -10.59 2.81
N ASP A 26 9.02 -11.41 3.45
CA ASP A 26 8.52 -12.67 2.88
C ASP A 26 7.41 -12.38 1.89
N TYR A 27 7.60 -12.71 0.62
CA TYR A 27 6.61 -12.44 -0.42
C TYR A 27 5.39 -13.37 -0.35
N ASN A 28 5.49 -14.55 0.26
CA ASN A 28 4.40 -15.53 0.33
C ASN A 28 3.58 -15.41 1.60
N ASN A 29 4.13 -14.78 2.63
CA ASN A 29 3.44 -14.44 3.87
C ASN A 29 3.87 -13.03 4.33
N PRO A 30 3.43 -11.99 3.60
CA PRO A 30 3.95 -10.64 3.78
C PRO A 30 3.47 -9.98 5.07
N ASP A 31 4.40 -9.30 5.74
CA ASP A 31 4.09 -8.39 6.85
C ASP A 31 3.80 -6.99 6.29
N VAL A 32 2.56 -6.54 6.47
CA VAL A 32 2.08 -5.23 5.99
C VAL A 32 2.87 -4.08 6.63
N GLU A 33 3.20 -4.16 7.92
CA GLU A 33 3.90 -3.08 8.62
C GLU A 33 5.35 -2.97 8.14
N LEU A 34 6.02 -4.11 7.96
CA LEU A 34 7.36 -4.16 7.39
C LEU A 34 7.37 -3.61 5.95
N PHE A 35 6.39 -4.01 5.13
CA PHE A 35 6.25 -3.52 3.76
C PHE A 35 6.07 -1.99 3.73
N VAL A 36 5.14 -1.44 4.51
CA VAL A 36 4.91 0.00 4.61
C VAL A 36 6.16 0.75 5.09
N LYS A 37 6.86 0.21 6.10
CA LYS A 37 8.11 0.78 6.59
C LYS A 37 9.18 0.82 5.50
N GLN A 38 9.34 -0.25 4.73
CA GLN A 38 10.30 -0.30 3.61
C GLN A 38 9.92 0.68 2.49
N LEU A 39 8.63 0.84 2.17
CA LEU A 39 8.16 1.84 1.20
C LEU A 39 8.46 3.27 1.67
N LYS A 40 8.12 3.62 2.93
CA LYS A 40 8.35 4.95 3.49
C LYS A 40 9.84 5.31 3.57
N THR A 41 10.67 4.34 3.89
CA THR A 41 12.14 4.53 3.94
C THR A 41 12.79 4.52 2.55
N GLY A 42 12.06 4.19 1.49
CA GLY A 42 12.58 4.06 0.13
C GLY A 42 13.53 2.88 -0.07
N LYS A 43 13.57 1.94 0.87
CA LYS A 43 14.44 0.75 0.83
C LYS A 43 13.78 -0.45 0.15
N TYR A 44 12.48 -0.37 -0.13
CA TYR A 44 11.77 -1.44 -0.81
C TYR A 44 12.25 -1.58 -2.27
N ASN A 45 12.72 -2.77 -2.64
CA ASN A 45 13.05 -3.06 -4.04
C ASN A 45 11.79 -3.43 -4.82
N THR A 46 11.41 -2.58 -5.76
CA THR A 46 10.19 -2.77 -6.57
C THR A 46 10.33 -3.87 -7.63
N LYS A 47 11.54 -4.39 -7.85
CA LYS A 47 11.84 -5.43 -8.83
C LYS A 47 12.60 -6.56 -8.17
N ASN A 48 12.26 -7.79 -8.53
CA ASN A 48 13.04 -8.95 -8.10
C ASN A 48 14.39 -9.03 -8.84
N GLU A 49 15.20 -10.04 -8.52
CA GLU A 49 16.55 -10.24 -9.11
C GLU A 49 16.54 -10.35 -10.64
N LYS A 50 15.40 -10.73 -11.24
CA LYS A 50 15.21 -10.83 -12.69
C LYS A 50 14.74 -9.52 -13.32
N GLY A 51 14.59 -8.45 -12.53
CA GLY A 51 14.10 -7.15 -12.97
C GLY A 51 12.59 -7.08 -13.19
N LEU A 52 11.84 -8.10 -12.76
CA LEU A 52 10.38 -8.14 -12.88
C LEU A 52 9.74 -7.43 -11.69
N VAL A 53 8.71 -6.64 -11.93
CA VAL A 53 7.93 -6.00 -10.87
C VAL A 53 7.10 -7.07 -10.17
N GLU A 54 7.26 -7.16 -8.85
CA GLU A 54 6.59 -8.15 -8.02
C GLU A 54 6.00 -7.46 -6.80
N VAL A 55 4.69 -7.65 -6.61
CA VAL A 55 3.97 -7.21 -5.42
C VAL A 55 3.91 -8.43 -4.49
N PRO A 56 4.11 -8.28 -3.17
CA PRO A 56 3.97 -9.39 -2.23
C PRO A 56 2.56 -10.00 -2.31
N ASN A 57 2.45 -11.31 -2.07
CA ASN A 57 1.21 -12.08 -2.18
C ASN A 57 0.28 -11.82 -0.98
N PHE A 58 -0.23 -10.59 -0.88
CA PHE A 58 -1.24 -10.24 0.12
C PHE A 58 -2.56 -10.98 -0.14
N THR A 59 -3.28 -11.26 0.94
CA THR A 59 -4.52 -12.03 0.95
C THR A 59 -5.64 -11.27 1.65
N GLU A 60 -6.86 -11.80 1.63
CA GLU A 60 -8.01 -11.21 2.34
C GLU A 60 -7.75 -10.99 3.85
N LYS A 61 -6.86 -11.79 4.46
CA LYS A 61 -6.46 -11.66 5.87
C LYS A 61 -5.68 -10.37 6.15
N ASP A 62 -5.03 -9.80 5.14
CA ASP A 62 -4.16 -8.63 5.26
C ASP A 62 -4.94 -7.31 5.06
N ILE A 63 -6.16 -7.38 4.51
CA ILE A 63 -7.01 -6.22 4.24
C ILE A 63 -7.20 -5.31 5.47
N PRO A 64 -7.51 -5.82 6.67
CA PRO A 64 -7.63 -4.96 7.85
C PRO A 64 -6.37 -4.15 8.14
N SER A 65 -5.18 -4.76 7.98
CA SER A 65 -3.90 -4.09 8.22
C SER A 65 -3.58 -3.09 7.12
N LEU A 66 -3.86 -3.41 5.85
CA LEU A 66 -3.70 -2.50 4.72
C LEU A 66 -4.60 -1.27 4.86
N LEU A 67 -5.86 -1.45 5.28
CA LEU A 67 -6.83 -0.35 5.43
C LEU A 67 -6.46 0.64 6.55
N LYS A 68 -5.65 0.24 7.55
CA LYS A 68 -5.11 1.18 8.56
C LYS A 68 -4.25 2.28 7.94
N TYR A 69 -3.66 2.01 6.79
CA TYR A 69 -2.79 2.94 6.07
C TYR A 69 -3.52 3.63 4.89
N ALA A 70 -4.81 3.35 4.65
CA ALA A 70 -5.54 3.86 3.48
C ALA A 70 -5.66 5.39 3.45
N GLU A 71 -5.67 6.04 4.62
CA GLU A 71 -5.74 7.50 4.76
C GLU A 71 -4.34 8.16 4.78
N ASP A 72 -3.28 7.38 4.67
CA ASP A 72 -1.91 7.89 4.70
C ASP A 72 -1.55 8.61 3.40
N LEU A 73 -1.43 9.93 3.46
CA LEU A 73 -1.12 10.78 2.32
C LEU A 73 0.39 11.01 2.14
N ASP A 74 1.25 10.33 2.90
CA ASP A 74 2.69 10.42 2.74
C ASP A 74 3.10 10.06 1.30
N VAL A 75 4.02 10.85 0.76
CA VAL A 75 4.55 10.64 -0.58
C VAL A 75 5.73 9.69 -0.52
N ILE A 76 5.60 8.53 -1.16
CA ILE A 76 6.67 7.53 -1.26
C ILE A 76 7.43 7.69 -2.57
N SER A 77 8.69 7.25 -2.57
CA SER A 77 9.58 7.38 -3.74
C SER A 77 9.25 6.39 -4.86
N SER A 78 8.72 5.22 -4.51
CA SER A 78 8.41 4.15 -5.46
C SER A 78 7.38 3.17 -4.91
N PHE A 79 6.73 2.45 -5.82
CA PHE A 79 5.81 1.36 -5.51
C PHE A 79 5.97 0.26 -6.58
N PRO A 80 5.84 -1.03 -6.25
CA PRO A 80 5.86 -2.11 -7.23
C PRO A 80 4.60 -2.07 -8.11
N SER A 81 4.62 -1.27 -9.18
CA SER A 81 3.58 -1.29 -10.22
C SER A 81 4.18 -1.29 -11.62
N ALA A 82 3.41 -1.77 -12.59
CA ALA A 82 3.81 -1.81 -14.00
C ALA A 82 3.99 -0.40 -14.59
N TYR A 83 3.29 0.60 -14.05
CA TYR A 83 3.29 1.97 -14.55
C TYR A 83 3.75 2.97 -13.47
N ASN A 84 5.05 3.21 -13.44
CA ASN A 84 5.66 4.20 -12.54
C ASN A 84 6.00 5.54 -13.22
N GLY A 85 6.03 5.60 -14.56
CA GLY A 85 6.39 6.81 -15.31
C GLY A 85 5.28 7.86 -15.32
N ASN A 86 5.60 9.11 -14.96
CA ASN A 86 4.67 10.27 -14.92
C ASN A 86 3.48 10.15 -13.94
N SER A 87 3.58 9.27 -12.95
CA SER A 87 2.52 8.93 -11.98
C SER A 87 2.18 10.02 -10.93
N GLY A 88 2.73 11.22 -11.06
CA GLY A 88 2.58 12.28 -10.07
C GLY A 88 3.14 11.87 -8.70
N LYS A 89 2.65 12.48 -7.63
CA LYS A 89 3.06 12.15 -6.26
C LYS A 89 2.46 10.81 -5.85
N ILE A 90 3.25 9.76 -5.67
CA ILE A 90 2.76 8.44 -5.22
C ILE A 90 2.39 8.53 -3.74
N ARG A 91 1.11 8.37 -3.40
CA ARG A 91 0.61 8.42 -2.02
C ARG A 91 0.52 7.02 -1.47
N LEU A 92 0.99 6.81 -0.24
CA LEU A 92 1.01 5.48 0.36
C LEU A 92 -0.39 4.86 0.43
N GLY A 93 -1.36 5.58 1.00
CA GLY A 93 -2.71 5.06 1.23
C GLY A 93 -3.45 4.70 -0.05
N GLU A 94 -3.25 5.48 -1.12
CA GLU A 94 -3.78 5.16 -2.44
C GLU A 94 -3.20 3.84 -2.97
N CYS A 95 -1.90 3.60 -2.77
CA CYS A 95 -1.29 2.32 -3.11
C CYS A 95 -1.78 1.17 -2.21
N MET A 96 -2.09 1.40 -0.94
CA MET A 96 -2.68 0.37 -0.07
C MET A 96 -4.08 -0.02 -0.54
N LEU A 97 -4.89 0.97 -0.94
CA LEU A 97 -6.21 0.73 -1.54
C LEU A 97 -6.09 -0.05 -2.86
N TRP A 98 -5.07 0.22 -3.68
CA TRP A 98 -4.81 -0.55 -4.89
C TRP A 98 -4.53 -2.03 -4.60
N ILE A 99 -3.79 -2.34 -3.52
CA ILE A 99 -3.56 -3.73 -3.08
C ILE A 99 -4.87 -4.36 -2.62
N VAL A 100 -5.65 -3.67 -1.77
CA VAL A 100 -6.95 -4.15 -1.29
C VAL A 100 -7.89 -4.47 -2.46
N GLU A 101 -7.93 -3.59 -3.45
CA GLU A 101 -8.71 -3.81 -4.66
C GLU A 101 -8.20 -5.01 -5.47
N SER A 102 -6.89 -5.14 -5.61
CA SER A 102 -6.30 -6.26 -6.34
C SER A 102 -6.62 -7.61 -5.67
N ILE A 103 -6.66 -7.64 -4.33
CA ILE A 103 -7.13 -8.81 -3.56
C ILE A 103 -8.61 -9.08 -3.85
N ARG A 104 -9.46 -8.04 -3.84
CA ARG A 104 -10.90 -8.16 -4.12
C ARG A 104 -11.17 -8.74 -5.52
N LEU A 105 -10.42 -8.29 -6.53
CA LEU A 105 -10.59 -8.71 -7.92
C LEU A 105 -9.89 -10.04 -8.24
N GLY A 106 -8.83 -10.39 -7.50
CA GLY A 106 -7.97 -11.53 -7.79
C GLY A 106 -6.93 -11.27 -8.90
N PHE A 107 -6.79 -10.03 -9.33
CA PHE A 107 -5.81 -9.56 -10.32
C PHE A 107 -5.50 -8.07 -10.08
N PRO A 108 -4.40 -7.52 -10.63
CA PRO A 108 -4.03 -6.12 -10.42
C PRO A 108 -5.16 -5.16 -10.80
N ALA A 109 -5.54 -4.25 -9.89
CA ALA A 109 -6.67 -3.34 -10.06
C ALA A 109 -6.53 -2.39 -11.26
N SER A 110 -5.30 -2.02 -11.60
CA SER A 110 -4.92 -1.16 -12.71
C SER A 110 -3.41 -1.26 -12.94
N LEU A 111 -2.89 -0.62 -13.99
CA LEU A 111 -1.44 -0.63 -14.28
C LEU A 111 -0.58 0.12 -13.23
N GLY A 112 -1.18 1.02 -12.45
CA GLY A 112 -0.49 1.77 -11.40
C GLY A 112 -1.44 2.14 -10.27
N CYS A 113 -0.87 2.58 -9.14
CA CYS A 113 -1.63 2.75 -7.90
C CYS A 113 -2.47 4.04 -7.83
N LYS A 114 -2.79 4.69 -8.96
CA LYS A 114 -3.59 5.91 -8.99
C LYS A 114 -5.04 5.64 -9.34
N MET A 115 -5.93 6.22 -8.56
CA MET A 115 -7.33 6.33 -8.93
C MET A 115 -7.55 7.57 -9.80
N VAL A 116 -8.54 7.46 -10.68
CA VAL A 116 -9.01 8.56 -11.51
C VAL A 116 -10.49 8.80 -11.26
N ARG A 117 -10.97 9.98 -11.67
CA ARG A 117 -12.41 10.18 -11.84
C ARG A 117 -12.94 9.25 -12.93
N ALA A 118 -14.15 8.73 -12.75
CA ALA A 118 -14.76 7.73 -13.62
C ALA A 118 -14.89 8.22 -15.08
N ASN A 119 -15.10 9.53 -15.27
CA ASN A 119 -15.19 10.18 -16.57
C ASN A 119 -13.85 10.63 -17.16
N ALA A 120 -12.72 10.26 -16.53
CA ALA A 120 -11.39 10.57 -17.08
C ALA A 120 -11.20 9.89 -18.45
N PRO A 121 -10.70 10.62 -19.47
CA PRO A 121 -10.52 10.07 -20.82
C PRO A 121 -9.25 9.23 -20.97
N ASN A 122 -8.27 9.37 -20.08
CA ASN A 122 -6.98 8.69 -20.09
C ASN A 122 -6.37 8.63 -18.67
N TYR A 123 -5.34 7.80 -18.50
CA TYR A 123 -4.59 7.65 -17.25
C TYR A 123 -3.44 8.65 -17.16
N GLU A 124 -3.77 9.91 -16.89
CA GLU A 124 -2.80 11.00 -16.78
C GLU A 124 -2.91 11.75 -15.46
N ALA A 125 -1.80 12.37 -15.04
CA ALA A 125 -1.69 13.06 -13.75
C ALA A 125 -2.74 14.15 -13.51
N LEU A 126 -3.26 14.74 -14.58
CA LEU A 126 -4.29 15.78 -14.56
C LEU A 126 -5.65 15.26 -14.06
N TYR A 127 -5.89 13.95 -14.20
CA TYR A 127 -7.15 13.29 -13.84
C TYR A 127 -7.05 12.44 -12.56
N PHE A 128 -5.87 12.38 -11.95
CA PHE A 128 -5.70 11.69 -10.67
C PHE A 128 -6.48 12.40 -9.56
N LEU A 129 -7.02 11.60 -8.64
CA LEU A 129 -7.79 12.13 -7.51
C LEU A 129 -6.95 13.07 -6.65
N SER A 130 -7.57 14.13 -6.15
CA SER A 130 -7.04 14.99 -5.09
C SER A 130 -6.89 14.23 -3.76
N ASN A 131 -6.29 14.86 -2.74
CA ASN A 131 -6.15 14.23 -1.42
C ASN A 131 -7.52 13.98 -0.77
N GLU A 132 -8.45 14.94 -0.88
CA GLU A 132 -9.80 14.83 -0.34
C GLU A 132 -10.57 13.67 -1.00
N GLU A 133 -10.47 13.53 -2.32
CA GLU A 133 -11.11 12.43 -3.06
C GLU A 133 -10.51 11.06 -2.71
N VAL A 134 -9.20 10.98 -2.44
CA VAL A 134 -8.58 9.73 -1.95
C VAL A 134 -9.05 9.39 -0.53
N LEU A 135 -9.21 10.37 0.34
CA LEU A 135 -9.77 10.14 1.68
C LEU A 135 -11.24 9.70 1.62
N ASP A 136 -12.05 10.24 0.70
CA ASP A 136 -13.42 9.76 0.47
C ASP A 136 -13.42 8.30 -0.03
N ALA A 137 -12.52 7.96 -0.97
CA ALA A 137 -12.33 6.59 -1.42
C ALA A 137 -11.93 5.66 -0.26
N ALA A 138 -10.96 6.06 0.58
CA ALA A 138 -10.54 5.30 1.75
C ALA A 138 -11.70 5.00 2.71
N ALA A 139 -12.53 6.00 3.02
CA ALA A 139 -13.71 5.83 3.86
C ALA A 139 -14.75 4.87 3.26
N ARG A 140 -14.85 4.78 1.94
CA ARG A 140 -15.72 3.80 1.25
C ARG A 140 -15.18 2.39 1.35
N TYR A 141 -13.89 2.19 1.17
CA TYR A 141 -13.24 0.88 1.35
C TYR A 141 -13.36 0.37 2.79
N GLN A 142 -13.20 1.26 3.79
CA GLN A 142 -13.43 0.91 5.19
C GLN A 142 -14.87 0.43 5.43
N ARG A 143 -15.87 1.21 4.98
CA ARG A 143 -17.30 0.85 5.09
C ARG A 143 -17.63 -0.47 4.37
N TRP A 144 -17.07 -0.67 3.17
CA TRP A 144 -17.22 -1.91 2.42
C TRP A 144 -16.70 -3.11 3.22
N TRP A 145 -15.49 -3.00 3.78
CA TRP A 145 -14.88 -4.07 4.57
C TRP A 145 -15.66 -4.40 5.84
N GLU A 146 -16.10 -3.39 6.58
CA GLU A 146 -16.95 -3.55 7.77
C GLU A 146 -18.28 -4.24 7.42
N SER A 147 -18.92 -3.86 6.32
CA SER A 147 -20.19 -4.44 5.89
C SER A 147 -20.08 -5.93 5.52
N ARG A 148 -18.89 -6.40 5.10
CA ARG A 148 -18.65 -7.81 4.76
C ARG A 148 -18.57 -8.73 5.97
N GLN A 149 -18.39 -8.18 7.18
CA GLN A 149 -18.31 -8.99 8.41
C GLN A 149 -19.66 -9.53 8.86
N TYR A 150 -20.76 -9.03 8.30
CA TYR A 150 -22.12 -9.42 8.70
C TYR A 150 -22.75 -10.43 7.72
N PRO A 151 -23.41 -11.50 8.22
CA PRO A 151 -24.12 -12.45 7.38
C PRO A 151 -25.23 -11.77 6.58
N ARG A 152 -25.34 -12.10 5.30
CA ARG A 152 -26.39 -11.55 4.43
C ARG A 152 -27.65 -12.41 4.42
N THR A 153 -28.78 -11.72 4.35
CA THR A 153 -30.05 -12.32 3.92
C THR A 153 -30.16 -12.21 2.40
N THR A 154 -30.75 -13.23 1.76
CA THR A 154 -30.78 -13.44 0.30
C THR A 154 -31.50 -12.34 -0.51
N TRP A 155 -32.15 -11.37 0.13
CA TRP A 155 -33.11 -10.45 -0.49
C TRP A 155 -32.56 -9.08 -0.91
N THR A 156 -31.29 -8.79 -0.66
CA THR A 156 -30.61 -7.56 -1.10
C THR A 156 -29.44 -7.89 -2.03
N ILE A 157 -29.76 -8.19 -3.29
CA ILE A 157 -28.76 -8.17 -4.38
C ILE A 157 -28.55 -6.71 -4.76
N ASP A 158 -27.85 -5.97 -3.91
CA ASP A 158 -27.33 -4.64 -4.27
C ASP A 158 -26.14 -4.86 -5.22
N PRO A 159 -26.22 -4.42 -6.49
CA PRO A 159 -25.10 -4.50 -7.44
C PRO A 159 -23.82 -3.86 -6.92
N CYS A 160 -23.95 -2.91 -6.00
CA CYS A 160 -22.86 -2.16 -5.40
C CYS A 160 -22.30 -2.77 -4.12
N TYR A 161 -22.87 -3.89 -3.66
CA TYR A 161 -22.41 -4.53 -2.43
C TYR A 161 -20.90 -4.80 -2.45
N ASN A 162 -20.44 -5.49 -3.50
CA ASN A 162 -19.05 -5.92 -3.56
C ASN A 162 -18.17 -4.91 -4.30
N GLU A 163 -18.65 -3.68 -4.51
CA GLU A 163 -17.98 -2.65 -5.28
C GLU A 163 -17.82 -1.37 -4.43
N PRO A 164 -16.69 -1.20 -3.73
CA PRO A 164 -16.49 -0.09 -2.78
C PRO A 164 -16.57 1.29 -3.45
N LEU A 165 -16.24 1.39 -4.73
CA LEU A 165 -16.28 2.65 -5.48
C LEU A 165 -17.60 2.88 -6.21
N CYS A 166 -18.60 2.02 -6.03
CA CYS A 166 -19.89 2.24 -6.70
C CYS A 166 -20.48 3.61 -6.35
N GLY A 167 -20.88 4.35 -7.38
CA GLY A 167 -21.53 5.65 -7.26
C GLY A 167 -20.62 6.77 -6.73
N SER A 168 -19.32 6.52 -6.50
CA SER A 168 -18.39 7.56 -6.06
C SER A 168 -17.94 8.48 -7.20
N GLY A 169 -18.06 8.01 -8.44
CA GLY A 169 -17.45 8.68 -9.59
C GLY A 169 -15.94 8.52 -9.64
N TYR A 170 -15.38 7.51 -8.95
CA TYR A 170 -13.97 7.13 -9.01
C TYR A 170 -13.84 5.74 -9.62
N ARG A 171 -12.66 5.44 -10.18
CA ARG A 171 -12.33 4.09 -10.63
C ARG A 171 -10.83 3.86 -10.66
N TRP A 172 -10.47 2.59 -10.66
CA TRP A 172 -9.18 2.13 -11.14
C TRP A 172 -9.18 2.13 -12.68
N TRP A 173 -8.03 2.46 -13.28
CA TRP A 173 -7.92 2.64 -14.73
C TRP A 173 -7.78 1.34 -15.51
#